data_AF-A0A7U8B3Z5-F1
#
_entry.id   AF-A0A7U8B3Z5-F1
#
_cell.length_a   1.000
_cell.length_b   1.000
_cell.length_c   1.000
_cell.angle_alpha   90.00
_cell.angle_beta   90.00
_cell.angle_gamma   90.00
#
_symmetry.space_group_name_H-M   'P 1'
#
loop_
_entity.id
_entity.type
_entity.pdbx_description
1 polymer ?
#
loop_
_entity_poly.entity_id
_entity_poly.type
_entity_poly.pdbx_seq_one_letter_code
_entity_poly.pdbx_strand_id
1 'polypeptide(L)'
;DAVATIKYETPWINRFKTAVALGTIINVYKDAEGTLHLDNNFLSSELDIARLYGVVQGGISYDLTKDSDISLGYSGIFSSANTIRSHAFMFRYAWWW
;
A
#
# COMPACT_ATOMS: atom_id res chain seq x y z
N ASP A 1 -11.26 -7.11 2.45
CA ASP A 1 -10.20 -6.79 3.43
C ASP A 1 -10.62 -5.63 4.30
N ALA A 2 -10.15 -5.61 5.55
CA ALA A 2 -10.28 -4.48 6.45
C ALA A 2 -8.91 -3.79 6.59
N VAL A 3 -8.88 -2.46 6.58
CA VAL A 3 -7.63 -1.69 6.65
C VAL A 3 -7.68 -0.68 7.78
N ALA A 4 -6.63 -0.66 8.61
CA ALA A 4 -6.46 0.32 9.67
C ALA A 4 -5.06 0.94 9.56
N THR A 5 -5.00 2.27 9.43
CA THR A 5 -3.76 3.03 9.29
C THR A 5 -3.75 4.22 10.24
N ILE A 6 -2.58 4.51 10.81
CA ILE A 6 -2.29 5.75 11.54
C ILE A 6 -1.37 6.55 10.65
N LYS A 7 -1.78 7.77 10.31
CA LYS A 7 -1.00 8.71 9.50
C LYS A 7 -0.53 9.87 10.37
N TYR A 8 0.73 10.20 10.26
CA TYR A 8 1.34 11.38 10.82
C TYR A 8 1.83 12.28 9.67
N GLU A 9 1.46 13.56 9.70
CA GLU A 9 1.83 14.54 8.70
C GLU A 9 2.42 15.78 9.37
N THR A 10 3.59 16.20 8.90
CA THR A 10 4.30 17.37 9.41
C THR A 10 4.54 18.37 8.30
N PRO A 11 4.06 19.62 8.44
CA PRO A 11 4.55 20.74 7.65
C PRO A 11 5.89 21.23 8.22
N TRP A 12 6.93 21.31 7.39
CA TRP A 12 8.25 21.81 7.83
C TRP A 12 8.42 23.30 7.50
N ILE A 13 7.91 23.70 6.35
CA ILE A 13 7.76 25.09 5.90
C ILE A 13 6.38 25.21 5.28
N ASN A 14 5.89 26.44 5.09
CA ASN A 14 4.54 26.71 4.55
C ASN A 14 4.22 26.01 3.21
N ARG A 15 5.21 25.45 2.53
CA ARG A 15 5.06 24.76 1.25
C ARG A 15 5.50 23.30 1.25
N PHE A 16 6.21 22.80 2.26
CA PHE A 16 6.76 21.44 2.24
C PHE A 16 6.18 20.60 3.38
N LYS A 17 5.61 19.46 3.03
CA LYS A 17 4.96 18.53 3.96
C LYS A 17 5.56 17.14 3.81
N THR A 18 5.71 16.44 4.92
CA THR A 18 6.06 15.02 4.91
C THR A 18 4.96 14.24 5.60
N ALA A 19 4.58 13.10 5.02
CA ALA A 19 3.61 12.19 5.61
C ALA A 19 4.22 10.80 5.76
N VAL A 20 3.97 10.18 6.90
CA VAL A 20 4.27 8.77 7.14
C VAL A 20 3.01 8.11 7.68
N ALA A 21 2.66 6.94 7.17
CA ALA A 21 1.59 6.13 7.70
C ALA A 21 2.06 4.70 7.95
N LEU A 22 1.60 4.14 9.06
CA LEU A 22 1.81 2.74 9.41
C LEU A 22 0.45 2.13 9.67
N GLY A 23 0.26 0.90 9.23
CA GLY A 23 -1.01 0.23 9.41
C GLY A 23 -0.97 -1.25 9.16
N THR A 24 -2.15 -1.83 9.18
CA THR A 24 -2.36 -3.25 8.93
C THR A 24 -3.54 -3.44 7.99
N ILE A 25 -3.46 -4.49 7.16
CA ILE A 25 -4.56 -5.00 6.37
C ILE A 25 -4.89 -6.38 6.91
N ILE A 26 -6.15 -6.61 7.21
CA ILE A 26 -6.67 -7.90 7.64
C ILE A 26 -7.49 -8.48 6.49
N ASN A 27 -7.05 -9.63 5.98
CA ASN A 27 -7.87 -10.39 5.05
C ASN A 27 -8.98 -11.09 5.85
N VAL A 28 -10.22 -10.69 5.57
CA VAL A 28 -11.44 -11.21 6.22
C VAL A 28 -12.00 -12.44 5.50
N TYR A 29 -11.48 -12.74 4.32
CA TYR A 29 -11.85 -13.92 3.54
C TYR A 29 -10.93 -15.09 3.93
N LYS A 30 -11.51 -16.28 4.08
CA LYS A 30 -10.74 -17.52 4.17
C LYS A 30 -10.31 -17.95 2.78
N ASP A 31 -9.02 -18.27 2.67
CA ASP A 31 -8.36 -19.18 1.73
C ASP A 31 -9.04 -19.32 0.36
N ALA A 32 -8.45 -18.70 -0.67
CA ALA A 32 -8.87 -18.94 -2.05
C ALA A 32 -8.19 -20.22 -2.55
N GLU A 33 -8.93 -21.32 -2.58
CA GLU A 33 -8.51 -22.54 -3.27
C GLU A 33 -8.49 -22.29 -4.78
N GLY A 34 -7.28 -22.22 -5.35
CA GLY A 34 -7.08 -22.08 -6.79
C GLY A 34 -6.63 -23.41 -7.40
N THR A 35 -7.53 -24.11 -8.07
CA THR A 35 -7.18 -25.32 -8.83
C THR A 35 -6.72 -24.95 -10.24
N LEU A 36 -5.43 -25.13 -10.54
CA LEU A 36 -4.90 -25.00 -11.90
C LEU A 36 -4.90 -26.39 -12.58
N HIS A 37 -5.79 -26.60 -13.54
CA HIS A 37 -5.76 -27.78 -14.40
C HIS A 37 -4.90 -27.51 -15.65
N LEU A 38 -3.74 -28.17 -15.75
CA LEU A 38 -3.02 -28.32 -17.01
C LEU A 38 -3.04 -29.79 -17.45
N ASP A 39 -3.98 -30.09 -18.34
CA ASP A 39 -4.14 -31.38 -19.00
C ASP A 39 -4.23 -32.55 -17.98
N ASN A 40 -3.24 -33.46 -17.91
CA ASN A 40 -3.23 -34.58 -16.95
C ASN A 40 -2.55 -34.30 -15.60
N ASN A 41 -2.08 -33.07 -15.34
CA ASN A 41 -1.37 -32.73 -14.11
C ASN A 41 -2.25 -31.91 -13.17
N PHE A 42 -2.56 -32.49 -12.00
CA PHE A 42 -3.20 -31.79 -10.89
C PHE A 42 -2.12 -31.13 -10.03
N LEU A 43 -1.89 -29.83 -10.19
CA LEU A 43 -1.19 -29.04 -9.17
C LEU A 43 -2.23 -28.40 -8.25
N SER A 44 -2.38 -28.97 -7.07
CA SER A 44 -3.05 -28.29 -5.95
C SER A 44 -2.03 -27.36 -5.31
N SER A 45 -2.08 -26.07 -5.64
CA SER A 45 -1.38 -25.05 -4.87
C SER A 45 -2.38 -24.48 -3.87
N GLU A 46 -2.29 -24.91 -2.61
CA GLU A 46 -2.88 -24.13 -1.53
C GLU A 46 -2.19 -22.77 -1.54
N LEU A 47 -2.90 -21.75 -2.03
CA LEU A 47 -2.46 -20.37 -1.90
C LEU A 47 -2.70 -20.02 -0.43
N ASP A 48 -1.69 -20.23 0.41
CA ASP A 48 -1.68 -19.68 1.77
C ASP A 48 -1.72 -18.16 1.59
N ILE A 49 -2.89 -17.56 1.80
CA ILE A 49 -3.08 -16.11 1.76
C ILE A 49 -2.98 -15.63 3.19
N ALA A 50 -1.90 -14.89 3.47
CA ALA A 50 -1.67 -14.34 4.79
C ALA A 50 -2.88 -13.53 5.30
N ARG A 51 -3.30 -13.81 6.54
CA ARG A 51 -4.44 -13.13 7.15
C ARG A 51 -4.14 -11.70 7.58
N LEU A 52 -2.88 -11.38 7.84
CA LEU A 52 -2.43 -10.08 8.32
C LEU A 52 -1.26 -9.58 7.46
N TYR A 53 -1.39 -8.36 6.96
CA TYR A 53 -0.34 -7.63 6.27
C TYR A 53 -0.02 -6.35 7.04
N GLY A 54 1.27 -6.02 7.12
CA GLY A 54 1.74 -4.70 7.51
C GLY A 54 1.76 -3.75 6.31
N VAL A 55 1.39 -2.50 6.54
CA VAL A 55 1.42 -1.43 5.53
C VAL A 55 2.32 -0.32 6.05
N VAL A 56 3.24 0.13 5.20
CA VAL A 56 3.97 1.37 5.39
C VAL A 56 3.70 2.28 4.21
N GLN A 57 3.46 3.56 4.48
CA GLN A 57 3.40 4.58 3.45
C GLN A 57 4.24 5.76 3.89
N GLY A 58 4.92 6.38 2.95
CA GLY A 58 5.75 7.55 3.20
C GLY A 58 5.73 8.45 1.98
N GLY A 59 5.70 9.75 2.20
CA GLY A 59 5.68 10.68 1.08
C GLY A 59 6.03 12.08 1.48
N ILE A 60 6.34 12.86 0.46
CA ILE A 60 6.62 14.28 0.55
C ILE A 60 5.73 15.01 -0.43
N SER A 61 5.31 16.22 -0.08
CA SER A 61 4.60 17.11 -0.99
C SER A 61 5.16 18.53 -0.90
N TYR A 62 5.09 19.23 -2.02
CA TYR A 62 5.49 20.60 -2.15
C TYR A 62 4.40 21.43 -2.85
N ASP A 63 3.92 22.47 -2.18
CA ASP A 63 2.95 23.40 -2.73
C ASP A 63 3.70 24.34 -3.71
N LEU A 64 3.46 24.16 -5.01
CA LEU A 64 4.09 24.96 -6.08
C LEU A 64 3.49 26.37 -6.11
N THR A 65 2.16 26.45 -5.98
CA THR A 65 1.39 27.68 -5.88
C THR A 65 0.32 27.54 -4.80
N LYS A 66 -0.50 28.57 -4.56
CA LYS A 66 -1.69 28.45 -3.68
C LYS A 66 -2.74 27.45 -4.20
N ASP A 67 -2.64 27.08 -5.48
CA ASP A 67 -3.65 26.29 -6.18
C ASP A 67 -3.07 24.98 -6.74
N SER A 68 -1.80 24.65 -6.48
CA SER A 68 -1.17 23.44 -7.00
C SER A 68 -0.12 22.84 -6.09
N ASP A 69 -0.05 21.50 -6.08
CA ASP A 69 0.97 20.73 -5.37
C ASP A 69 1.57 19.63 -6.23
N ILE A 70 2.81 19.30 -5.92
CA ILE A 70 3.52 18.11 -6.41
C ILE A 70 3.81 17.21 -5.22
N SER A 71 3.63 15.91 -5.39
CA SER A 71 3.90 14.94 -4.33
C SER A 71 4.53 13.67 -4.88
N LEU A 72 5.40 13.11 -4.05
CA LEU A 72 6.05 11.84 -4.27
C LEU A 72 5.73 10.96 -3.07
N GLY A 73 5.19 9.78 -3.33
CA GLY A 73 4.80 8.80 -2.34
C GLY A 73 5.40 7.43 -2.62
N TYR A 74 5.56 6.67 -1.55
CA TYR A 74 5.92 5.28 -1.56
C TYR A 74 4.96 4.53 -0.63
N SER A 75 4.56 3.33 -1.05
CA SER A 75 3.74 2.41 -0.27
C SER A 75 4.34 1.01 -0.34
N GLY A 76 4.46 0.36 0.82
CA GLY A 76 4.90 -1.02 0.97
C GLY A 76 3.85 -1.85 1.70
N ILE A 77 3.58 -3.05 1.20
CA ILE A 77 2.76 -4.06 1.88
C ILE A 77 3.61 -5.29 2.12
N PHE A 78 3.62 -5.75 3.37
CA PHE A 78 4.43 -6.88 3.81
C PHE A 78 3.58 -7.89 4.54
N SER A 79 3.79 -9.17 4.27
CA SER A 79 3.21 -10.24 5.09
C SER A 79 4.27 -10.86 5.99
N SER A 80 3.88 -11.19 7.22
CA SER A 80 4.69 -12.01 8.13
C SER A 80 4.52 -13.51 7.85
N ALA A 81 3.39 -13.93 7.31
CA ALA A 81 3.08 -15.34 7.10
C ALA A 81 3.57 -15.85 5.74
N ASN A 82 3.71 -14.96 4.74
CA ASN A 82 4.17 -15.29 3.40
C ASN A 82 5.22 -14.29 2.90
N THR A 83 6.02 -14.67 1.90
CA THR A 83 7.07 -13.83 1.28
C THR A 83 6.54 -12.65 0.46
N ILE A 84 5.26 -12.31 0.60
CA ILE A 84 4.61 -11.21 -0.13
C ILE A 84 5.25 -9.88 0.31
N ARG A 85 5.90 -9.23 -0.66
CA ARG A 85 6.47 -7.89 -0.58
C ARG A 85 6.00 -7.12 -1.80
N SER A 86 5.07 -6.20 -1.60
CA SER A 86 4.58 -5.33 -2.67
C SER A 86 5.03 -3.90 -2.41
N HIS A 87 5.48 -3.23 -3.47
CA HIS A 87 6.04 -1.89 -3.43
C HIS A 87 5.41 -1.05 -4.54
N ALA A 88 4.96 0.15 -4.19
CA ALA A 88 4.39 1.10 -5.14
C ALA A 88 5.03 2.48 -4.93
N PHE A 89 5.41 3.12 -6.03
CA PHE A 89 5.83 4.51 -6.06
C PHE A 89 4.78 5.32 -6.79
N MET A 90 4.42 6.47 -6.22
CA MET A 90 3.42 7.36 -6.78
C MET A 90 4.01 8.75 -6.95
N PHE A 91 3.88 9.28 -8.16
CA PHE A 91 4.09 10.68 -8.44
C PHE A 91 2.72 11.31 -8.73
N ARG A 92 2.42 12.45 -8.11
CA ARG A 92 1.16 13.16 -8.33
C ARG A 92 1.44 14.66 -8.46
N TYR A 93 0.90 15.23 -9.52
CA TYR A 93 0.68 16.66 -9.67
C TYR A 93 -0.82 16.92 -9.54
N ALA A 94 -1.21 17.87 -8.69
CA ALA A 94 -2.59 18.29 -8.52
C ALA A 94 -2.71 19.80 -8.69
N TRP A 95 -3.78 20.22 -9.34
CA TRP A 95 -4.13 21.62 -9.58
C TRP A 95 -5.63 21.77 -9.41
N TRP A 96 -6.06 22.78 -8.66
CA TRP A 96 -7.45 23.18 -8.48
C TRP A 96 -7.66 24.66 -8.86
N TRP A 97 -8.90 25.08 -9.08
CA TRP A 97 -9.26 26.46 -9.46
C TRP A 97 -10.16 27.13 -8.41
#